data_AF-A0AAU3H7C1-F1
#
_entry.id   AF-A0AAU3H7C1-F1
#
_cell.length_a   1.000
_cell.length_b   1.000
_cell.length_c   1.000
_cell.angle_alpha   90.00
_cell.angle_beta   90.00
_cell.angle_gamma   90.00
#
_symmetry.space_group_name_H-M   'P 1'
#
loop_
_entity.id
_entity.type
_entity.pdbx_description
1 polymer ?
#
loop_
_entity_poly.entity_id
_entity_poly.type
_entity_poly.pdbx_seq_one_letter_code
_entity_poly.pdbx_strand_id
1 'polypeptide(L)'
;MDETPSPAPRDENGVLLCQHCQKKPVPPSLGTKPRIYCGRNCRQRAYEAKRTRSIVNVAVEVALGRQAKSRDRKAKSRDGLEQSHVTQSETTRDFAESPQVSAPEPAPPSDAPVAKQLYWGIGPNGMPMAMRDE
;
A
#
# COMPACT_ATOMS: atom_id res chain seq x y z
N MET A 1 -6.53 23.38 5.56
CA MET A 1 -5.09 23.14 5.29
C MET A 1 -4.99 22.73 3.83
N ASP A 2 -4.97 23.70 2.92
CA ASP A 2 -4.77 23.44 1.49
C ASP A 2 -3.29 23.11 1.28
N GLU A 3 -2.96 21.83 1.43
CA GLU A 3 -1.65 21.28 1.12
C GLU A 3 -1.42 21.47 -0.38
N THR A 4 -0.79 22.60 -0.73
CA THR A 4 -0.47 22.94 -2.11
C THR A 4 0.41 21.82 -2.65
N PRO A 5 -0.01 21.08 -3.71
CA PRO A 5 0.74 19.93 -4.16
C PRO A 5 2.14 20.38 -4.57
N SER A 6 3.14 19.88 -3.84
CA SER A 6 4.55 20.21 -4.05
C SER A 6 4.90 20.09 -5.53
N PRO A 7 5.54 21.13 -6.13
CA PRO A 7 5.82 21.14 -7.55
C PRO A 7 6.65 19.91 -7.92
N ALA A 8 6.23 19.19 -8.97
CA ALA A 8 6.94 18.01 -9.42
C ALA A 8 8.42 18.34 -9.73
N PRO A 9 9.36 17.44 -9.38
CA PRO A 9 10.77 17.66 -9.60
C PRO A 9 11.04 17.91 -11.10
N ARG A 10 11.98 18.82 -11.38
CA ARG A 10 12.37 19.20 -12.74
C ARG A 10 13.85 18.91 -12.97
N ASP A 11 14.19 18.51 -14.18
CA ASP A 11 15.58 18.39 -14.63
C ASP A 11 16.23 19.77 -14.82
N GLU A 12 17.55 19.77 -15.05
CA GLU A 12 18.34 20.94 -15.46
C GLU A 12 17.75 21.65 -16.70
N ASN A 13 17.07 20.90 -17.56
CA ASN A 13 16.39 21.39 -18.75
C ASN A 13 14.98 21.93 -18.49
N GLY A 14 14.53 21.97 -17.23
CA GLY A 14 13.18 22.41 -16.84
C GLY A 14 12.06 21.41 -17.17
N VAL A 15 12.40 20.21 -17.66
CA VAL A 15 11.45 19.14 -18.00
C VAL A 15 10.90 18.50 -16.72
N LEU A 16 9.59 18.23 -16.68
CA LEU A 16 8.95 17.56 -15.55
C LEU A 16 9.38 16.09 -15.45
N LEU A 17 9.99 15.73 -14.33
CA LEU A 17 10.33 14.36 -14.01
C LEU A 17 9.19 13.65 -13.27
N CYS A 18 9.15 12.34 -13.43
CA CYS A 18 8.22 11.52 -12.67
C CYS A 18 8.50 11.65 -11.17
N GLN A 19 7.46 12.03 -10.40
CA GLN A 19 7.57 12.21 -8.95
C GLN A 19 7.97 10.93 -8.20
N HIS A 20 7.72 9.74 -8.77
CA HIS A 20 8.05 8.47 -8.13
C HIS A 20 9.46 7.99 -8.45
N CYS A 21 9.82 7.90 -9.73
CA CYS A 21 11.09 7.30 -10.14
C CYS A 21 12.19 8.31 -10.41
N GLN A 22 11.86 9.59 -10.66
CA GLN A 22 12.78 10.69 -10.97
C GLN A 22 13.78 10.43 -12.13
N LYS A 23 13.63 9.31 -12.84
CA LYS A 23 14.52 8.89 -13.93
C LYS A 23 13.94 9.14 -15.32
N LYS A 24 12.61 9.18 -15.41
CA LYS A 24 11.89 9.27 -16.69
C LYS A 24 11.14 10.59 -16.75
N PRO A 25 11.20 11.29 -17.90
CA PRO A 25 10.38 12.47 -18.12
C PRO A 25 8.91 12.06 -18.13
N VAL A 26 8.05 12.96 -17.65
CA VAL A 26 6.60 12.78 -17.73
C VAL A 26 6.15 13.15 -19.14
N PRO A 27 5.39 12.27 -19.83
CA PRO A 27 4.90 12.59 -21.16
C PRO A 27 3.99 13.83 -21.12
N PRO A 28 4.02 14.68 -22.17
CA PRO A 28 3.17 15.85 -22.25
C PRO A 28 1.70 15.43 -22.13
N SER A 29 0.95 16.21 -21.38
CA SER A 29 -0.46 15.91 -21.11
C SER A 29 -1.29 16.48 -22.24
N LEU A 30 -2.00 15.63 -22.98
CA LEU A 30 -2.91 16.06 -24.08
C LEU A 30 -4.23 16.67 -23.58
N GLY A 31 -4.34 17.02 -22.29
CA GLY A 31 -5.58 17.49 -21.67
C GLY A 31 -5.35 18.53 -20.59
N THR A 32 -6.42 18.99 -19.96
CA THR A 32 -6.42 20.10 -18.99
C THR A 32 -5.70 19.80 -17.67
N LYS A 33 -5.38 18.54 -17.38
CA LYS A 33 -4.73 18.14 -16.12
C LYS A 33 -3.30 17.64 -16.36
N PRO A 34 -2.27 18.29 -15.77
CA PRO A 34 -0.91 17.84 -15.93
C PRO A 34 -0.71 16.46 -15.29
N ARG A 35 -0.03 15.59 -16.02
CA ARG A 35 0.45 14.30 -15.51
C ARG A 35 1.64 14.55 -14.57
N ILE A 36 1.72 13.73 -13.53
CA ILE A 36 2.76 13.80 -12.49
C ILE A 36 3.67 12.55 -12.51
N TYR A 37 3.21 11.49 -13.17
CA TYR A 37 3.89 10.19 -13.24
C TYR A 37 4.12 9.80 -14.69
N CYS A 38 5.27 9.17 -14.96
CA CYS A 38 5.62 8.70 -16.31
C CYS A 38 4.73 7.56 -16.81
N GLY A 39 4.00 6.87 -15.93
CA GLY A 39 3.13 5.76 -16.32
C GLY A 39 2.28 5.20 -15.18
N ARG A 40 1.45 4.19 -15.49
CA ARG A 40 0.51 3.57 -14.53
C ARG A 40 1.23 2.85 -13.38
N ASN A 41 2.31 2.14 -13.67
CA ASN A 41 3.07 1.40 -12.66
C ASN A 41 3.69 2.33 -11.59
N CYS A 42 4.35 3.41 -12.02
CA CYS A 42 4.89 4.41 -11.09
C CYS A 42 3.80 5.09 -10.24
N ARG A 43 2.63 5.33 -10.84
CA ARG A 43 1.48 5.85 -10.09
C ARG A 43 1.03 4.86 -9.01
N GLN A 44 0.88 3.59 -9.36
CA GLN A 44 0.46 2.55 -8.42
C GLN A 44 1.44 2.40 -7.25
N ARG A 45 2.74 2.28 -7.55
CA ARG A 45 3.78 2.19 -6.51
C ARG A 45 3.82 3.41 -5.60
N ALA A 46 3.60 4.62 -6.15
CA ALA A 46 3.50 5.82 -5.34
C ALA A 46 2.30 5.79 -4.38
N TYR A 47 1.15 5.27 -4.82
CA TYR A 47 -0.02 5.09 -3.94
C TYR A 47 0.22 4.04 -2.86
N GLU A 48 0.82 2.91 -3.22
CA GLU A 48 1.17 1.86 -2.26
C GLU A 48 2.18 2.38 -1.22
N ALA A 49 3.21 3.09 -1.65
CA ALA A 49 4.18 3.72 -0.75
C ALA A 49 3.52 4.73 0.21
N LYS A 50 2.58 5.55 -0.28
CA LYS A 50 1.81 6.47 0.56
C LYS A 50 0.95 5.72 1.58
N ARG A 51 0.29 4.64 1.17
CA ARG A 51 -0.52 3.79 2.05
C ARG A 51 0.33 3.18 3.17
N THR A 52 1.48 2.61 2.83
CA THR A 52 2.41 2.02 3.82
C THR A 52 2.92 3.08 4.79
N ARG A 53 3.32 4.26 4.30
CA ARG A 53 3.74 5.37 5.17
C ARG A 53 2.64 5.81 6.13
N SER A 54 1.40 5.91 5.67
CA SER A 54 0.26 6.25 6.52
C SER A 54 0.07 5.23 7.64
N ILE A 55 0.13 3.94 7.33
CA ILE A 55 0.02 2.86 8.32
C ILE A 55 1.16 2.96 9.35
N VAL A 56 2.40 3.15 8.89
CA VAL A 56 3.56 3.29 9.77
C VAL A 56 3.43 4.51 10.67
N ASN A 57 3.00 5.67 10.15
CA ASN A 57 2.82 6.88 10.94
C ASN A 57 1.79 6.67 12.05
N VAL A 58 0.65 6.05 11.75
CA VAL A 58 -0.37 5.70 12.76
C VAL A 58 0.21 4.77 13.82
N ALA A 59 0.97 3.74 13.42
CA ALA A 59 1.60 2.83 14.36
C ALA A 59 2.61 3.54 15.28
N VAL A 60 3.41 4.45 14.72
CA VAL A 60 4.37 5.28 15.48
C VAL A 60 3.64 6.20 16.46
N GLU A 61 2.58 6.88 16.04
CA GLU A 61 1.75 7.72 16.91
C GLU A 61 1.15 6.94 18.07
N VAL A 62 0.63 5.74 17.82
CA VAL A 62 0.10 4.85 18.87
C VAL A 62 1.21 4.41 19.83
N ALA A 63 2.40 4.07 19.32
CA ALA A 63 3.53 3.68 20.16
C ALA A 63 4.01 4.83 21.06
N LEU A 64 4.17 6.04 20.50
CA LEU A 64 4.53 7.25 21.24
C LEU A 64 3.45 7.60 22.28
N GLY A 65 2.18 7.50 21.92
CA GLY A 65 1.07 7.73 22.84
C GLY A 65 1.03 6.74 24.02
N ARG A 66 1.38 5.47 23.79
CA ARG A 66 1.54 4.48 24.87
C ARG A 66 2.75 4.77 25.77
N GLN A 67 3.87 5.21 25.18
CA GLN A 67 5.08 5.54 25.93
C GLN A 67 4.91 6.78 26.81
N ALA A 68 4.21 7.81 26.33
CA ALA A 68 3.88 9.00 27.14
C ALA A 68 3.05 8.61 28.37
N LYS A 69 1.95 7.86 28.17
CA LYS A 69 1.07 7.40 29.24
C LYS A 69 1.76 6.50 30.28
N SER A 70 2.77 5.72 29.89
CA SER A 70 3.51 4.87 30.84
C SER A 70 4.49 5.67 31.71
N ARG A 71 5.06 6.76 31.20
CA ARG A 71 5.94 7.66 31.97
C ARG A 71 5.15 8.46 33.01
N ASP A 72 3.97 8.95 32.68
CA ASP A 72 3.12 9.70 33.62
C ASP A 72 2.65 8.85 34.82
N ARG A 73 2.46 7.53 34.64
CA ARG A 73 2.15 6.63 35.75
C ARG A 73 3.36 6.29 36.62
N LYS A 74 4.58 6.34 36.08
CA LYS A 74 5.81 6.01 36.81
C LYS A 74 6.29 7.14 37.74
N ALA A 75 5.86 8.38 37.51
CA ALA A 75 6.18 9.52 38.38
C ALA A 75 5.33 9.61 39.66
N LYS A 76 4.22 8.85 39.76
CA LYS A 76 3.32 8.85 40.93
C LYS A 76 3.42 7.60 41.82
N SER A 77 4.34 6.69 41.53
CA SER A 77 4.48 5.40 42.25
C SER A 77 5.86 5.27 42.87
N ARG A 78 6.30 6.28 43.63
CA ARG A 78 7.54 6.22 44.42
C ARG A 78 7.42 6.73 45.84
N ASP A 79 6.20 6.87 46.36
CA ASP A 79 5.92 7.08 47.78
C ASP A 79 4.70 6.22 48.15
N GLY A 80 4.97 4.99 48.56
CA GLY A 80 3.95 3.98 48.88
C GLY A 80 4.62 2.74 49.44
N LEU A 81 5.30 2.95 50.57
CA LEU A 81 5.91 1.95 51.42
C LEU A 81 4.85 0.93 51.87
N GLU A 82 5.21 -0.36 51.81
CA GLU A 82 4.71 -1.47 52.64
C GLU A 82 3.22 -1.86 52.53
N GLN A 83 2.93 -2.95 51.80
CA GLN A 83 2.11 -4.05 52.34
C GLN A 83 2.23 -5.33 51.49
N SER A 84 3.05 -6.24 52.01
CA SER A 84 2.75 -7.66 52.27
C SER A 84 1.92 -8.53 51.31
N HIS A 85 2.54 -9.69 51.02
CA HIS A 85 1.96 -11.04 50.94
C HIS A 85 1.28 -11.55 49.65
N VAL A 86 1.98 -12.51 49.01
CA VAL A 86 1.52 -13.87 48.62
C VAL A 86 0.25 -13.94 47.76
N THR A 87 0.33 -14.33 46.49
CA THR A 87 0.40 -15.76 46.10
C THR A 87 1.19 -16.02 44.81
N GLN A 88 2.06 -17.03 44.89
CA GLN A 88 2.48 -17.85 43.76
C GLN A 88 1.25 -18.59 43.19
N SER A 89 1.11 -18.63 41.88
CA SER A 89 0.71 -19.86 41.17
C SER A 89 1.12 -19.74 39.71
N GLU A 90 2.15 -20.52 39.39
CA GLU A 90 2.54 -20.92 38.05
C GLU A 90 1.34 -21.49 37.29
N THR A 91 1.07 -21.01 36.08
CA THR A 91 0.48 -21.82 35.00
C THR A 91 0.91 -21.26 33.65
N THR A 92 1.80 -22.01 32.98
CA THR A 92 1.76 -22.36 31.55
C THR A 92 1.53 -21.20 30.57
N ARG A 93 2.55 -20.64 29.91
CA ARG A 93 3.34 -21.25 28.81
C ARG A 93 2.52 -22.10 27.83
N ASP A 94 1.44 -21.54 27.29
CA ASP A 94 0.87 -21.99 26.01
C ASP A 94 1.46 -21.18 24.86
N PHE A 95 2.57 -21.73 24.36
CA PHE A 95 3.15 -21.44 23.06
C PHE A 95 2.23 -22.10 22.02
N ALA A 96 1.05 -21.52 21.79
CA ALA A 96 0.14 -21.95 20.73
C ALA A 96 0.68 -21.49 19.37
N GLU A 97 1.56 -22.34 18.83
CA GLU A 97 1.53 -22.86 17.48
C GLU A 97 1.26 -21.84 16.35
N SER A 98 2.36 -21.52 15.67
CA SER A 98 2.33 -20.96 14.32
C SER A 98 1.40 -21.78 13.41
N PRO A 99 0.39 -21.18 12.75
CA PRO A 99 -0.10 -21.77 11.53
C PRO A 99 1.05 -21.74 10.52
N GLN A 100 1.55 -22.93 10.18
CA GLN A 100 2.46 -23.12 9.08
C GLN A 100 1.94 -22.36 7.87
N VAL A 101 2.75 -21.41 7.42
CA VAL A 101 2.65 -20.85 6.08
C VAL A 101 2.95 -22.01 5.13
N SER A 102 1.90 -22.70 4.69
CA SER A 102 1.96 -23.45 3.45
C SER A 102 2.10 -22.43 2.34
N ALA A 103 3.34 -22.09 2.02
CA ALA A 103 3.67 -21.46 0.76
C ALA A 103 3.15 -22.38 -0.35
N PRO A 104 2.22 -21.94 -1.22
CA PRO A 104 2.00 -22.68 -2.45
C PRO A 104 3.31 -22.61 -3.24
N GLU A 105 3.86 -23.80 -3.46
CA GLU A 105 4.92 -24.07 -4.42
C GLU A 105 4.65 -23.28 -5.71
N PRO A 106 5.58 -22.41 -6.17
CA PRO A 106 5.40 -21.74 -7.45
C PRO A 106 5.44 -22.82 -8.51
N ALA A 107 4.27 -23.07 -9.12
CA ALA A 107 4.16 -23.93 -10.28
C ALA A 107 5.25 -23.55 -11.30
N PRO A 108 5.93 -24.53 -11.93
CA PRO A 108 6.85 -24.23 -13.01
C PRO A 108 6.13 -23.41 -14.09
N PRO A 109 6.81 -22.45 -14.74
CA PRO A 109 6.23 -21.75 -15.87
C PRO A 109 5.88 -22.79 -16.93
N SER A 110 4.58 -23.05 -17.07
CA SER A 110 4.06 -23.88 -18.13
C SER A 110 4.28 -23.10 -19.42
N ASP A 111 5.31 -23.49 -20.17
CA ASP A 111 5.56 -23.12 -21.55
C ASP A 111 4.35 -23.50 -22.40
N ALA A 112 3.35 -22.62 -22.43
CA ALA A 112 2.23 -22.69 -23.35
C ALA A 112 2.43 -21.61 -24.42
N PRO A 113 2.76 -21.98 -25.65
CA PRO A 113 2.83 -21.05 -26.76
C PRO A 113 1.42 -20.56 -27.15
N VAL A 114 1.31 -19.24 -27.30
CA VAL A 114 0.49 -18.52 -28.28
C VAL A 114 -0.88 -19.13 -28.60
N ALA A 115 -1.93 -18.61 -27.96
CA ALA A 115 -3.25 -18.56 -28.55
C ALA A 115 -3.62 -17.10 -28.80
N LYS A 116 -3.63 -16.73 -30.09
CA LYS A 116 -4.23 -15.50 -30.62
C LYS A 116 -5.68 -15.42 -30.10
N GLN A 117 -5.92 -14.65 -29.04
CA GLN A 117 -7.28 -14.24 -28.73
C GLN A 117 -7.68 -13.18 -29.73
N LEU A 118 -8.41 -13.69 -30.71
CA LEU A 118 -9.23 -12.98 -31.66
C LEU A 118 -9.99 -11.85 -30.95
N TYR A 119 -9.71 -10.66 -31.44
CA TYR A 119 -10.48 -9.45 -31.30
C TYR A 119 -11.97 -9.73 -31.56
N TRP A 120 -12.75 -9.88 -30.51
CA TRP A 120 -14.20 -9.72 -30.59
C TRP A 120 -14.52 -8.25 -30.31
N GLY A 121 -14.73 -7.51 -31.40
CA GLY A 121 -15.27 -6.16 -31.36
C GLY A 121 -16.67 -6.18 -30.75
N ILE A 122 -16.77 -5.76 -29.50
CA ILE A 122 -18.04 -5.41 -28.88
C ILE A 122 -18.36 -3.98 -29.36
N GLY A 123 -19.16 -3.89 -30.42
CA GLY A 123 -19.83 -2.63 -30.76
C GLY A 123 -20.83 -2.25 -29.65
N PRO A 124 -21.12 -0.95 -29.44
CA PRO A 124 -21.96 -0.49 -28.33
C PRO A 124 -23.45 -0.84 -28.43
N ASN A 125 -23.90 -1.52 -29.48
CA ASN A 125 -25.32 -1.86 -29.71
C ASN A 125 -25.48 -3.35 -30.02
N GLY A 126 -25.29 -4.21 -29.00
CA GLY A 126 -25.45 -5.66 -29.13
C GLY A 126 -26.86 -6.07 -29.59
N MET A 127 -27.10 -6.06 -30.90
CA MET A 127 -28.28 -6.66 -31.52
C MET A 127 -27.86 -7.61 -32.64
N PRO A 128 -28.22 -8.90 -32.56
CA PRO A 128 -28.03 -9.82 -33.66
C PRO A 128 -29.01 -9.49 -34.78
N MET A 129 -28.50 -9.23 -35.98
CA MET A 129 -29.31 -9.17 -37.21
C MET A 129 -29.82 -10.57 -37.52
N ALA A 130 -31.13 -10.78 -37.36
CA ALA A 130 -31.79 -11.97 -37.88
C ALA A 130 -31.73 -11.93 -39.41
N MET A 131 -31.08 -12.93 -40.02
CA MET A 131 -31.22 -13.18 -41.44
C MET A 131 -32.66 -13.64 -41.71
N ARG A 132 -33.34 -12.92 -42.61
CA ARG A 132 -34.55 -13.38 -43.27
C ARG A 132 -34.10 -14.05 -44.56
N ASP A 133 -34.22 -15.38 -44.59
CA ASP A 133 -34.27 -16.15 -45.83
C ASP A 133 -35.63 -15.91 -46.51
N GLU A 134 -35.59 -15.75 -47.84
CA GLU A 134 -36.75 -15.73 -48.76
C GLU A 134 -37.38 -17.12 -48.89
#